data_AF-A0A2A2DBH8-F1
#
_entry.id   AF-A0A2A2DBH8-F1
#
_cell.length_a   1.000
_cell.length_b   1.000
_cell.length_c   1.000
_cell.angle_alpha   90.00
_cell.angle_beta   90.00
_cell.angle_gamma   90.00
#
_symmetry.space_group_name_H-M   'P 1'
#
loop_
_entity.id
_entity.type
_entity.pdbx_description
1 polymer ?
#
loop_
_entity_poly.entity_id
_entity_poly.type
_entity_poly.pdbx_seq_one_letter_code
_entity_poly.pdbx_strand_id
1 'polypeptide(L)' 'MTDDCRGSTPTTGDKADGRGYGLIGLTERVEALGGRLTTVPQGDGGLRVLAVLPLDPDSFVG' A
#
# COMPACT_ATOMS: atom_id res chain seq x y z
N MET A 1 13.28 23.78 -9.18
CA MET A 1 12.17 23.54 -8.23
C MET A 1 12.66 22.49 -7.26
N THR A 2 13.14 22.92 -6.11
CA THR A 2 13.65 22.02 -5.07
C THR A 2 12.47 21.77 -4.15
N ASP A 3 11.88 20.59 -4.27
CA ASP A 3 10.79 20.19 -3.40
C ASP A 3 11.39 19.62 -2.12
N ASP A 4 11.40 20.44 -1.06
CA ASP A 4 11.75 20.00 0.29
C ASP A 4 10.57 19.22 0.88
N CYS A 5 10.28 18.06 0.29
CA CYS A 5 9.35 17.08 0.82
C CYS A 5 9.76 16.73 2.26
N ARG A 6 9.21 17.47 3.23
CA ARG A 6 9.34 17.16 4.66
C ARG A 6 8.50 15.91 4.88
N GLY A 7 9.18 14.77 4.95
CA GLY A 7 8.57 13.48 5.18
C GLY A 7 7.60 13.54 6.35
N SER A 8 6.31 13.40 6.04
CA SER A 8 5.28 13.14 7.01
C SER A 8 5.63 11.82 7.67
N THR A 9 6.18 11.89 8.88
CA THR A 9 6.37 10.71 9.73
C THR A 9 5.00 10.06 9.89
N PRO A 10 4.78 8.82 9.42
CA PRO A 10 3.47 8.19 9.54
C PRO A 10 3.26 7.86 11.01
N THR A 11 2.54 8.74 11.72
CA THR A 11 1.88 8.33 12.96
C THR A 11 0.84 7.31 12.56
N THR A 12 1.04 6.10 13.05
CA THR A 12 0.15 4.96 12.87
C THR A 12 -1.29 5.41 13.18
N GLY A 13 -2.12 5.52 12.14
CA GLY A 13 -3.56 5.75 12.29
C GLY A 13 -4.09 7.14 11.93
N ASP A 14 -3.27 8.08 11.44
CA ASP A 14 -3.87 9.25 10.78
C ASP A 14 -4.37 8.82 9.40
N LYS A 15 -5.66 9.02 9.18
CA LYS A 15 -6.44 8.39 8.11
C LYS A 15 -5.79 8.68 6.76
N ALA A 16 -5.93 7.72 5.85
CA ALA A 16 -5.80 7.95 4.43
C ALA A 16 -6.69 9.15 4.05
N ASP A 17 -6.12 10.35 4.05
CA ASP A 17 -6.82 11.58 3.72
C ASP A 17 -7.16 11.56 2.22
N GLY A 18 -8.41 11.18 1.94
CA GLY A 18 -9.05 11.43 0.66
C GLY A 18 -9.49 10.19 -0.11
N ARG A 19 -10.70 9.71 0.20
CA ARG A 19 -11.58 8.90 -0.67
C ARG A 19 -11.31 7.40 -0.85
N GLY A 20 -10.38 6.79 -0.11
CA GLY A 20 -10.19 5.34 -0.13
C GLY A 20 -9.41 4.80 -1.34
N TYR A 21 -8.82 5.68 -2.15
CA TYR A 21 -8.01 5.28 -3.31
C TYR A 21 -6.63 4.73 -2.96
N GLY A 22 -6.12 4.97 -1.75
CA GLY A 22 -4.79 4.49 -1.35
C GLY A 22 -4.66 2.96 -1.39
N LEU A 23 -5.71 2.25 -0.96
CA LEU A 23 -5.76 0.79 -1.07
C LEU A 23 -6.05 0.33 -2.49
N ILE A 24 -6.85 1.07 -3.26
CA ILE A 24 -7.11 0.77 -4.67
C ILE A 24 -5.80 0.81 -5.47
N GLY A 25 -5.03 1.90 -5.37
CA GLY A 25 -3.73 2.02 -6.04
C GLY A 25 -2.65 1.08 -5.48
N LEU A 26 -2.81 0.60 -4.24
CA LEU A 26 -1.96 -0.47 -3.71
C LEU A 26 -2.34 -1.84 -4.31
N THR A 27 -3.63 -2.14 -4.41
CA THR A 27 -4.15 -3.36 -5.07
C THR A 27 -3.70 -3.40 -6.52
N GLU A 28 -3.88 -2.30 -7.27
CA GLU A 28 -3.46 -2.20 -8.68
C GLU A 28 -1.97 -2.54 -8.85
N ARG A 29 -1.10 -1.96 -8.01
CA ARG A 29 0.35 -2.24 -8.06
C ARG A 29 0.68 -3.67 -7.68
N VAL A 30 0.01 -4.21 -6.66
CA VAL A 30 0.24 -5.59 -6.21
C VAL A 30 -0.20 -6.58 -7.28
N GLU A 31 -1.35 -6.36 -7.92
CA GLU A 31 -1.84 -7.19 -9.04
C GLU A 31 -0.95 -7.07 -10.28
N ALA A 32 -0.46 -5.86 -10.60
CA ALA A 32 0.47 -5.64 -11.71
C ALA A 32 1.79 -6.42 -11.55
N LEU A 33 2.22 -6.63 -10.30
CA LEU A 33 3.37 -7.47 -9.96
C LEU A 33 3.02 -8.97 -9.84
N GLY A 34 1.81 -9.38 -10.24
CA GLY A 34 1.34 -10.77 -10.11
C GLY A 34 1.08 -11.21 -8.66
N GLY A 35 1.01 -10.26 -7.73
CA GLY A 35 0.74 -10.50 -6.33
C GLY A 35 -0.73 -10.38 -5.96
N ARG A 36 -1.00 -10.43 -4.65
CA ARG A 36 -2.34 -10.34 -4.08
C ARG A 36 -2.39 -9.50 -2.81
N LEU A 37 -3.40 -8.64 -2.71
CA LEU A 37 -3.69 -7.83 -1.53
C LEU A 37 -4.89 -8.42 -0.76
N THR A 38 -4.80 -8.48 0.57
CA THR A 38 -5.91 -8.85 1.46
C THR A 38 -6.07 -7.81 2.56
N THR A 39 -7.30 -7.35 2.79
CA THR A 39 -7.66 -6.39 3.82
C THR A 39 -8.59 -7.05 4.83
N VAL A 40 -8.23 -6.99 6.11
CA VAL A 40 -8.96 -7.64 7.20
C VAL A 40 -9.23 -6.61 8.30
N PRO A 41 -10.50 -6.36 8.68
CA PRO A 41 -10.81 -5.57 9.87
C PRO A 41 -10.25 -6.23 11.13
N GLN A 42 -9.59 -5.47 11.99
CA GLN A 42 -9.19 -5.94 13.32
C GLN A 42 -10.25 -5.55 14.35
N GLY A 43 -10.47 -6.44 15.33
CA GLY A 43 -11.53 -6.29 16.34
C GLY A 43 -11.37 -5.09 17.27
N ASP A 44 -10.20 -4.45 17.29
CA ASP A 44 -9.90 -3.21 18.02
C ASP A 44 -10.25 -1.94 17.23
N GLY A 45 -10.87 -2.06 16.06
CA GLY A 45 -11.19 -0.95 15.17
C GLY A 45 -10.08 -0.61 14.17
N GLY A 46 -9.01 -1.42 14.12
CA GLY A 46 -7.95 -1.31 13.12
C GLY A 46 -8.26 -2.01 11.79
N LEU A 47 -7.36 -1.85 10.82
CA LEU A 47 -7.36 -2.59 9.57
C LEU A 47 -5.99 -3.23 9.38
N ARG A 48 -5.96 -4.54 9.19
CA ARG A 48 -4.78 -5.27 8.77
C ARG A 48 -4.76 -5.39 7.25
N VAL A 49 -3.66 -4.99 6.64
CA VAL A 49 -3.41 -5.15 5.20
C VAL A 49 -2.26 -6.14 5.01
N LEU A 50 -2.44 -7.13 4.15
CA LEU A 50 -1.43 -8.11 3.78
C LEU A 50 -1.24 -8.08 2.27
N ALA A 51 -0.04 -7.74 1.81
CA ALA A 51 0.39 -7.87 0.43
C ALA A 51 1.30 -9.10 0.31
N VAL A 52 0.98 -9.98 -0.63
CA VAL A 52 1.83 -11.11 -1.01
C VAL A 52 2.30 -10.84 -2.42
N LEU A 53 3.61 -10.79 -2.62
CA LEU A 53 4.23 -10.57 -3.92
C LEU A 53 5.08 -11.79 -4.28
N PRO A 54 5.03 -12.26 -5.54
CA PRO A 54 6.00 -13.22 -6.03
C PRO A 54 7.39 -12.58 -6.02
N LEU A 55 8.38 -13.30 -5.49
CA LEU A 55 9.78 -12.90 -5.50
C LEU A 55 10.45 -13.58 -6.71
N ASP A 56 10.15 -13.06 -7.90
CA ASP A 56 10.85 -13.50 -9.11
C ASP A 56 12.15 -12.70 -9.26
N PRO A 57 13.31 -13.37 -9.44
CA PRO A 57 14.57 -12.65 -9.67
C PRO A 57 14.58 -11.88 -11.01
N ASP A 58 13.64 -12.16 -11.91
CA ASP A 58 13.51 -11.56 -13.25
C ASP A 58 12.21 -10.71 -13.42
N SER A 59 11.43 -10.44 -12.37
CA SER A 59 10.13 -9.75 -12.49
C SER A 59 10.21 -8.26 -12.89
N PHE A 60 11.40 -7.72 -13.09
CA PHE A 60 11.61 -6.35 -13.59
C PHE A 60 12.25 -6.37 -14.97
N VAL A 61 11.59 -6.98 -15.95
CA VAL A 61 11.89 -6.74 -17.37
C VAL A 61 10.74 -5.93 -17.96
N GLY A 62 10.95 -4.62 -17.99
CA GLY A 62 10.18 -3.64 -18.75
C GLY A 62 11.07 -2.94 -19.76
#